data_AF-A0A949MZG0-F1
#
_entry.id   AF-A0A949MZG0-F1
#
_cell.length_a   1.000
_cell.length_b   1.000
_cell.length_c   1.000
_cell.angle_alpha   90.00
_cell.angle_beta   90.00
_cell.angle_gamma   90.00
#
_symmetry.space_group_name_H-M   'P 1'
#
loop_
_entity.id
_entity.type
_entity.pdbx_description
1 polymer ?
#
loop_
_entity_poly.entity_id
_entity_poly.type
_entity_poly.pdbx_seq_one_letter_code
_entity_poly.pdbx_strand_id
1 'polypeptide(L)'
;MHSGVFGINPDSVAEVILAFLEGNLELGEVEIMDLDEELYRKGTWSIKLHGIAHTPFERTYIQSAKAIIQGPSEEEIKEEISEYIAEEMEKDTLYILGSGSTLKAIGDHLHIDKTLLGIDAVFNNRLITKDTTEKDLLLLLKQYPSVKLIVSPIGAQGFILGRGNLQLSPEVIRRIGIDNIVVVATPSKLRHMDVLRIDTQDRALDEAFLEKNHLRVIIGYHTIAVRKVEVPTHL
;
A
#
# COMPACT_ATOMS: atom_id res chain seq x y z
N MET A 1 4.82 -12.60 14.91
CA MET A 1 6.04 -12.15 14.21
C MET A 1 5.76 -12.13 12.71
N HIS A 2 5.79 -10.96 12.07
CA HIS A 2 5.42 -10.72 10.66
C HIS A 2 6.62 -10.21 9.84
N SER A 3 7.78 -10.87 9.95
CA SER A 3 8.95 -10.48 9.16
C SER A 3 9.14 -11.37 7.93
N GLY A 4 9.56 -10.80 6.81
CA GLY A 4 9.85 -11.53 5.56
C GLY A 4 11.06 -12.46 5.61
N VAL A 5 11.66 -12.64 6.79
CA VAL A 5 12.79 -13.56 7.06
C VAL A 5 12.36 -14.89 7.67
N PHE A 6 11.07 -15.06 8.03
CA PHE A 6 10.61 -16.29 8.68
C PHE A 6 10.26 -17.35 7.65
N GLY A 7 10.91 -18.50 7.77
CA GLY A 7 10.52 -19.71 7.08
C GLY A 7 9.19 -20.25 7.61
N ILE A 8 8.31 -20.67 6.70
CA ILE A 8 6.99 -21.21 7.05
C ILE A 8 7.13 -22.52 7.84
N ASN A 9 8.07 -23.39 7.43
CA ASN A 9 8.43 -24.64 8.11
C ASN A 9 9.85 -25.08 7.67
N PRO A 10 10.48 -26.06 8.34
CA PRO A 10 11.83 -26.50 8.02
C PRO A 10 12.01 -27.03 6.59
N ASP A 11 11.01 -27.72 6.04
CA ASP A 11 11.09 -28.30 4.70
C ASP A 11 11.09 -27.21 3.63
N SER A 12 10.20 -26.21 3.73
CA SER A 12 10.17 -25.05 2.83
C SER A 12 11.45 -24.20 2.93
N VAL A 13 12.05 -24.10 4.11
CA VAL A 13 13.35 -23.42 4.28
C VAL A 13 14.45 -24.19 3.58
N ALA A 14 14.46 -25.53 3.69
CA ALA A 14 15.43 -26.36 3.00
C ALA A 14 15.33 -26.22 1.47
N GLU A 15 14.11 -26.16 0.93
CA GLU A 15 13.88 -25.92 -0.51
C GLU A 15 14.41 -24.55 -0.96
N VAL A 16 14.14 -23.48 -0.20
CA VAL A 16 14.65 -22.13 -0.49
C VAL A 16 16.18 -22.09 -0.44
N ILE A 17 16.80 -22.72 0.56
CA ILE A 17 18.27 -22.78 0.67
C ILE A 17 18.85 -23.57 -0.50
N LEU A 18 18.26 -24.71 -0.87
CA LEU A 18 18.74 -25.53 -1.98
C LEU A 18 18.64 -24.76 -3.31
N ALA A 19 17.49 -24.14 -3.59
CA ALA A 19 17.29 -23.34 -4.79
C ALA A 19 18.28 -22.16 -4.87
N PHE A 20 18.62 -21.54 -3.74
CA PHE A 20 19.66 -20.51 -3.68
C PHE A 20 21.06 -21.05 -3.99
N LEU A 21 21.44 -22.19 -3.39
CA LEU A 21 22.74 -22.83 -3.64
C LEU A 21 22.90 -23.29 -5.09
N GLU A 22 21.80 -23.67 -5.74
CA GLU A 22 21.75 -24.04 -7.16
C GLU A 22 21.72 -22.82 -8.10
N GLY A 23 21.66 -21.60 -7.57
CA GLY A 23 21.63 -20.36 -8.35
C GLY A 23 20.26 -20.03 -8.96
N ASN A 24 19.19 -20.70 -8.52
CA ASN A 24 17.83 -20.46 -8.96
C ASN A 24 17.15 -19.29 -8.23
N LEU A 25 17.72 -18.85 -7.11
CA LEU A 25 17.25 -17.70 -6.34
C LEU A 25 18.34 -16.64 -6.20
N GLU A 26 17.93 -15.38 -6.21
CA GLU A 26 18.80 -14.24 -5.93
C GLU A 26 18.67 -13.81 -4.46
N LEU A 27 19.63 -13.01 -3.99
CA LEU A 27 19.44 -12.29 -2.73
C LEU A 27 18.46 -11.13 -2.96
N GLY A 28 17.46 -11.03 -2.09
CA GLY A 28 16.53 -9.92 -2.03
C GLY A 28 16.54 -9.27 -0.66
N GLU A 29 16.12 -8.01 -0.62
CA GLU A 29 15.86 -7.29 0.62
C GLU A 29 14.46 -7.64 1.12
N VAL A 30 14.40 -8.09 2.37
CA VAL A 30 13.14 -8.36 3.07
C VAL A 30 13.10 -7.59 4.38
N GLU A 31 11.89 -7.21 4.78
CA GLU A 31 11.68 -6.40 5.97
C GLU A 31 11.61 -7.27 7.22
N ILE A 32 12.27 -6.79 8.27
CA ILE A 32 12.12 -7.28 9.64
C ILE A 32 11.15 -6.33 10.33
N MET A 33 9.92 -6.82 10.50
CA MET A 33 8.83 -6.10 11.16
C MET A 33 8.56 -6.73 12.52
N ASP A 34 8.50 -5.89 13.55
CA ASP A 34 8.09 -6.29 14.90
C ASP A 34 6.71 -5.77 15.22
N LEU A 35 5.97 -6.56 15.99
CA LEU A 35 4.63 -6.24 16.46
C LEU A 35 4.73 -5.86 17.94
N ASP A 36 4.19 -4.71 18.30
CA ASP A 36 4.01 -4.37 19.71
C ASP A 36 2.90 -5.25 20.31
N GLU A 37 3.29 -6.29 21.03
CA GLU A 37 2.36 -7.27 21.62
C GLU A 37 1.40 -6.66 22.66
N GLU A 38 1.80 -5.58 23.36
CA GLU A 38 0.93 -4.93 24.35
C GLU A 38 -0.19 -4.13 23.69
N LEU A 39 0.14 -3.42 22.60
CA LEU A 39 -0.86 -2.73 21.78
C LEU A 39 -1.74 -3.75 21.06
N TYR A 40 -1.16 -4.85 20.56
CA TYR A 40 -1.92 -5.91 19.92
C TYR A 40 -2.99 -6.52 20.83
N ARG A 41 -2.63 -6.81 22.09
CA ARG A 41 -3.59 -7.32 23.10
C ARG A 41 -4.74 -6.36 23.38
N LYS A 42 -4.57 -5.07 23.10
CA LYS A 42 -5.59 -4.02 23.24
C LYS A 42 -6.36 -3.77 21.93
N GLY A 43 -6.16 -4.61 20.91
CA GLY A 43 -6.79 -4.46 19.59
C GLY A 43 -6.19 -3.35 18.74
N THR A 44 -5.02 -2.81 19.13
CA THR A 44 -4.32 -1.74 18.39
C THR A 44 -3.10 -2.33 17.70
N TRP A 45 -3.11 -2.36 16.36
CA TRP A 45 -2.02 -2.97 15.59
C TRP A 45 -0.88 -1.97 15.32
N SER A 46 0.16 -1.99 16.15
CA SER A 46 1.40 -1.21 15.93
C SER A 46 2.51 -2.13 15.45
N ILE A 47 2.65 -2.25 14.12
CA ILE A 47 3.82 -2.86 13.50
C ILE A 47 4.84 -1.77 13.18
N LYS A 48 6.09 -1.97 13.60
CA LYS A 48 7.22 -1.11 13.26
C LYS A 48 8.24 -1.87 12.41
N LEU A 49 8.80 -1.19 11.41
CA LEU A 49 9.98 -1.66 10.70
C LEU A 49 11.18 -1.58 11.64
N HIS A 50 11.77 -2.73 11.98
CA HIS A 50 12.99 -2.83 12.78
C HIS A 50 14.25 -2.85 11.95
N GLY A 51 14.17 -3.36 10.72
CA GLY A 51 15.32 -3.40 9.82
C GLY A 51 15.00 -4.05 8.48
N ILE A 52 16.02 -4.08 7.63
CA ILE A 52 15.99 -4.76 6.34
C ILE A 52 17.10 -5.80 6.36
N ALA A 53 16.80 -7.02 5.94
CA ALA A 53 17.76 -8.11 5.83
C ALA A 53 17.87 -8.61 4.39
N HIS A 54 19.05 -9.09 4.02
CA HIS A 54 19.22 -9.85 2.78
C HIS A 54 18.92 -11.32 3.05
N THR A 55 18.00 -11.88 2.27
CA THR A 55 17.65 -13.30 2.31
C THR A 55 17.54 -13.84 0.88
N PRO A 56 17.74 -15.15 0.65
CA PRO A 56 17.32 -15.75 -0.60
C PRO A 56 15.85 -15.45 -0.86
N PHE A 57 15.56 -14.81 -2.00
CA PHE A 57 14.24 -14.29 -2.30
C PHE A 57 13.93 -14.50 -3.78
N GLU A 58 12.76 -15.07 -4.05
CA GLU A 58 12.24 -15.18 -5.41
C GLU A 58 11.46 -13.91 -5.75
N ARG A 59 12.06 -12.99 -6.52
CA ARG A 59 11.35 -11.77 -7.00
C ARG A 59 10.11 -12.12 -7.82
N THR A 60 10.06 -13.32 -8.39
CA THR A 60 9.06 -13.72 -9.36
C THR A 60 8.28 -14.91 -8.81
N TYR A 61 7.18 -14.66 -8.10
CA TYR A 61 6.18 -15.72 -7.84
C TYR A 61 5.59 -16.20 -9.18
N ILE A 62 6.28 -17.09 -9.91
CA ILE A 62 5.78 -17.98 -10.98
C ILE A 62 6.70 -19.22 -11.04
N GLN A 63 6.21 -20.32 -10.44
CA GLN A 63 6.38 -21.72 -10.86
C GLN A 63 7.75 -22.12 -11.44
N SER A 64 8.60 -22.64 -10.56
CA SER A 64 9.42 -23.79 -10.92
C SER A 64 8.48 -24.95 -11.30
N ALA A 65 8.64 -25.44 -12.53
CA ALA A 65 7.84 -26.52 -13.06
C ALA A 65 7.88 -27.75 -12.14
N LYS A 66 6.69 -28.20 -11.69
CA LYS A 66 6.38 -29.37 -10.84
C LYS A 66 6.02 -29.11 -9.37
N ALA A 67 5.23 -28.08 -9.10
CA ALA A 67 4.10 -28.16 -8.17
C ALA A 67 3.19 -26.95 -8.44
N ILE A 68 2.05 -27.17 -9.09
CA ILE A 68 1.04 -26.12 -9.26
C ILE A 68 0.30 -26.00 -7.92
N ILE A 69 0.88 -25.26 -6.98
CA ILE A 69 0.07 -24.53 -5.99
C ILE A 69 -0.30 -23.25 -6.73
N GLN A 70 -1.54 -23.17 -7.25
CA GLN A 70 -2.05 -21.90 -7.78
C GLN A 70 -2.04 -20.91 -6.62
N GLY A 71 -1.16 -19.91 -6.69
CA GLY A 71 -1.24 -18.76 -5.79
C GLY A 71 -2.58 -18.04 -5.96
N PRO A 72 -2.98 -17.19 -5.00
CA PRO A 72 -4.24 -16.46 -5.06
C PRO A 72 -4.32 -15.62 -6.34
N SER A 73 -5.50 -15.58 -6.94
CA SER A 73 -5.81 -14.74 -8.09
C SER A 73 -5.75 -13.25 -7.71
N GLU A 74 -5.61 -12.38 -8.72
CA GLU A 74 -5.55 -10.94 -8.47
C GLU A 74 -6.88 -10.39 -7.89
N GLU A 75 -7.99 -11.02 -8.21
CA GLU A 75 -9.31 -10.76 -7.64
C GLU A 75 -9.38 -11.16 -6.17
N GLU A 76 -8.91 -12.35 -5.80
CA GLU A 76 -8.86 -12.80 -4.40
C GLU A 76 -7.99 -11.88 -3.54
N ILE A 77 -6.83 -11.45 -4.05
CA ILE A 77 -5.95 -10.50 -3.35
C ILE A 77 -6.65 -9.14 -3.16
N LYS A 78 -7.40 -8.66 -4.16
CA LYS A 78 -8.16 -7.41 -4.01
C LYS A 78 -9.26 -7.55 -2.98
N GLU A 79 -9.91 -8.70 -2.90
CA GLU A 79 -10.92 -8.99 -1.87
C GLU A 79 -10.28 -8.95 -0.48
N GLU A 80 -9.14 -9.64 -0.28
CA GLU A 80 -8.38 -9.63 0.97
C GLU A 80 -7.96 -8.21 1.41
N ILE A 81 -7.46 -7.40 0.47
CA ILE A 81 -7.13 -5.99 0.74
C ILE A 81 -8.39 -5.22 1.12
N SER A 82 -9.52 -5.49 0.45
CA SER A 82 -10.78 -4.77 0.69
C SER A 82 -11.38 -5.09 2.04
N GLU A 83 -11.37 -6.36 2.44
CA GLU A 83 -11.78 -6.83 3.76
C GLU A 83 -10.92 -6.18 4.84
N TYR A 84 -9.59 -6.22 4.70
CA TYR A 84 -8.69 -5.60 5.66
C TYR A 84 -8.90 -4.09 5.79
N ILE A 85 -9.06 -3.37 4.66
CA ILE A 85 -9.32 -1.93 4.70
C ILE A 85 -10.66 -1.63 5.37
N ALA A 86 -11.72 -2.40 5.08
CA ALA A 86 -13.03 -2.20 5.67
C ALA A 86 -13.03 -2.40 7.20
N GLU A 87 -12.23 -3.34 7.71
CA GLU A 87 -12.07 -3.57 9.15
C GLU A 87 -11.27 -2.46 9.84
N GLU A 88 -10.24 -1.94 9.18
CA GLU A 88 -9.39 -0.86 9.71
C GLU A 88 -10.01 0.54 9.56
N MET A 89 -11.13 0.67 8.84
CA MET A 89 -11.83 1.94 8.67
C MET A 89 -12.43 2.44 9.99
N GLU A 90 -11.80 3.46 10.55
CA GLU A 90 -12.29 4.19 11.72
C GLU A 90 -13.62 4.91 11.47
N LYS A 91 -14.49 4.89 12.48
CA LYS A 91 -15.70 5.73 12.52
C LYS A 91 -15.34 7.21 12.59
N ASP A 92 -16.23 8.04 12.04
CA ASP A 92 -16.12 9.50 12.06
C ASP A 92 -14.84 10.06 11.39
N THR A 93 -14.27 9.27 10.47
CA THR A 93 -13.14 9.63 9.62
C THR A 93 -13.58 9.69 8.15
N LEU A 94 -13.20 10.76 7.46
CA LEU A 94 -13.39 10.90 6.01
C LEU A 94 -12.30 10.13 5.27
N TYR A 95 -12.68 9.21 4.40
CA TYR A 95 -11.78 8.48 3.53
C TYR A 95 -11.85 9.04 2.12
N ILE A 96 -10.72 9.52 1.62
CA ILE A 96 -10.54 9.89 0.21
C ILE A 96 -9.98 8.66 -0.49
N LEU A 97 -10.77 8.05 -1.37
CA LEU A 97 -10.38 6.87 -2.14
C LEU A 97 -9.88 7.31 -3.52
N GLY A 98 -8.61 7.02 -3.80
CA GLY A 98 -7.98 7.29 -5.09
C GLY A 98 -8.59 6.50 -6.25
N SER A 99 -7.94 6.60 -7.41
CA SER A 99 -8.34 5.91 -8.63
C SER A 99 -7.72 4.51 -8.73
N GLY A 100 -8.33 3.64 -9.54
CA GLY A 100 -7.82 2.32 -9.90
C GLY A 100 -8.70 1.16 -9.46
N SER A 101 -8.44 -0.02 -10.04
CA SER A 101 -9.24 -1.24 -9.82
C SER A 101 -9.17 -1.77 -8.39
N THR A 102 -8.04 -1.60 -7.69
CA THR A 102 -7.91 -1.97 -6.27
C THR A 102 -8.81 -1.09 -5.38
N LEU A 103 -8.83 0.22 -5.64
CA LEU A 103 -9.70 1.16 -4.91
C LEU A 103 -11.18 0.97 -5.26
N LYS A 104 -11.46 0.58 -6.51
CA LYS A 104 -12.79 0.17 -6.95
C LYS A 104 -13.27 -1.07 -6.18
N ALA A 105 -12.42 -2.08 -6.01
CA ALA A 105 -12.75 -3.29 -5.25
C ALA A 105 -13.08 -2.96 -3.78
N ILE A 106 -12.29 -2.07 -3.15
CA ILE A 106 -12.59 -1.56 -1.80
C ILE A 106 -13.98 -0.90 -1.78
N GLY A 107 -14.29 -0.08 -2.78
CA GLY A 107 -15.61 0.54 -2.89
C GLY A 107 -16.75 -0.48 -3.06
N ASP A 108 -16.56 -1.48 -3.92
CA ASP A 108 -17.55 -2.54 -4.16
C ASP A 108 -17.80 -3.37 -2.89
N HIS A 109 -16.75 -3.69 -2.12
CA HIS A 109 -16.84 -4.38 -0.83
C HIS A 109 -17.59 -3.55 0.21
N LEU A 110 -17.38 -2.23 0.24
CA LEU A 110 -18.12 -1.28 1.09
C LEU A 110 -19.55 -0.98 0.59
N HIS A 111 -19.98 -1.62 -0.52
CA HIS A 111 -21.26 -1.38 -1.19
C HIS A 111 -21.47 0.09 -1.61
N ILE A 112 -20.40 0.76 -2.02
CA ILE A 112 -20.43 2.12 -2.57
C ILE A 112 -20.13 2.11 -4.07
N ASP A 113 -20.85 2.93 -4.82
CA ASP A 113 -20.64 3.10 -6.26
C ASP A 113 -19.42 3.99 -6.55
N LYS A 114 -18.22 3.41 -6.37
CA LYS A 114 -16.92 4.07 -6.58
C LYS A 114 -16.61 4.28 -8.06
N THR A 115 -16.11 5.46 -8.42
CA THR A 115 -15.59 5.76 -9.76
C THR A 115 -14.26 5.04 -9.99
N LEU A 116 -14.11 4.32 -11.11
CA LEU A 116 -12.86 3.60 -11.42
C LEU A 116 -11.66 4.54 -11.62
N LEU A 117 -11.83 5.63 -12.36
CA LEU A 117 -10.75 6.58 -12.69
C LEU A 117 -10.80 7.89 -11.88
N GLY A 118 -11.82 8.05 -11.05
CA GLY A 118 -12.02 9.24 -10.23
C GLY A 118 -11.51 9.08 -8.80
N ILE A 119 -11.52 10.18 -8.06
CA ILE A 119 -11.27 10.21 -6.61
C ILE A 119 -12.60 10.44 -5.91
N ASP A 120 -12.95 9.63 -4.93
CA ASP A 120 -14.24 9.72 -4.27
C ASP A 120 -14.06 9.88 -2.76
N ALA A 121 -14.98 10.59 -2.11
CA ALA A 121 -14.97 10.83 -0.68
C ALA A 121 -16.05 10.00 0.01
N VAL A 122 -15.66 9.27 1.05
CA VAL A 122 -16.48 8.31 1.78
C VAL A 122 -16.44 8.63 3.26
N PHE A 123 -17.59 8.59 3.94
CA PHE A 123 -17.68 8.81 5.38
C PHE A 123 -18.67 7.83 5.98
N ASN A 124 -18.26 7.09 7.02
CA ASN A 124 -19.08 6.06 7.68
C ASN A 124 -19.78 5.12 6.67
N ASN A 125 -18.99 4.55 5.74
CA ASN A 125 -19.41 3.64 4.66
C ASN A 125 -20.47 4.22 3.72
N ARG A 126 -20.52 5.55 3.58
CA ARG A 126 -21.40 6.23 2.63
C ARG A 126 -20.60 7.13 1.72
N LEU A 127 -20.91 7.07 0.42
CA LEU A 127 -20.37 7.98 -0.58
C LEU A 127 -20.89 9.41 -0.31
N ILE A 128 -19.99 10.34 -0.04
CA ILE A 128 -20.29 11.76 0.21
C ILE A 128 -20.16 12.55 -1.08
N THR A 129 -19.11 12.29 -1.85
CA THR A 129 -18.88 12.96 -3.14
C THR A 129 -18.18 12.00 -4.07
N LYS A 130 -18.68 11.91 -5.30
CA LYS A 130 -18.16 11.06 -6.37
C LYS A 130 -17.33 11.90 -7.33
N ASP A 131 -16.19 11.39 -7.78
CA ASP A 131 -15.30 12.04 -8.75
C ASP A 131 -14.97 13.51 -8.40
N THR A 132 -14.43 13.69 -7.19
CA THR A 132 -14.10 14.98 -6.58
C THR A 132 -13.04 15.73 -7.39
N THR A 133 -13.21 17.06 -7.47
CA THR A 133 -12.14 17.98 -7.88
C THR A 133 -11.28 18.39 -6.68
N GLU A 134 -10.14 19.06 -6.92
CA GLU A 134 -9.32 19.66 -5.85
C GLU A 134 -10.16 20.57 -4.95
N LYS A 135 -11.02 21.40 -5.55
CA LYS A 135 -11.88 22.34 -4.80
C LYS A 135 -12.84 21.61 -3.87
N ASP A 136 -13.40 20.49 -4.32
CA ASP A 136 -14.29 19.66 -3.50
C ASP A 136 -13.54 19.06 -2.32
N LEU A 137 -12.34 18.51 -2.57
CA LEU A 137 -11.49 17.96 -1.52
C LEU A 137 -11.12 19.01 -0.48
N LEU A 138 -10.72 20.22 -0.89
CA LEU A 138 -10.40 21.31 0.03
C LEU A 138 -11.61 21.79 0.85
N LEU A 139 -12.82 21.69 0.31
CA LEU A 139 -14.05 21.99 1.05
C LEU A 139 -14.36 20.91 2.08
N LEU A 140 -14.22 19.64 1.72
CA LEU A 140 -14.39 18.51 2.63
C LEU A 140 -13.36 18.56 3.77
N LEU A 141 -12.09 18.83 3.46
CA LEU A 141 -11.00 18.96 4.44
C LEU A 141 -11.20 20.11 5.45
N LYS A 142 -12.12 21.05 5.19
CA LYS A 142 -12.52 22.08 6.16
C LYS A 142 -13.66 21.62 7.07
N GLN A 143 -14.46 20.66 6.63
CA GLN A 143 -15.66 20.17 7.33
C GLN A 143 -15.36 18.97 8.21
N TYR A 144 -14.45 18.09 7.78
CA TYR A 144 -14.12 16.85 8.47
C TYR A 144 -12.77 16.98 9.19
N PRO A 145 -12.72 16.76 10.52
CA PRO A 145 -11.49 16.94 11.30
C PRO A 145 -10.51 15.77 11.15
N SER A 146 -11.01 14.55 10.90
CA SER A 146 -10.21 13.34 10.67
C SER A 146 -10.36 12.90 9.23
N VAL A 147 -9.23 12.82 8.50
CA VAL A 147 -9.23 12.46 7.08
C VAL A 147 -8.06 11.53 6.78
N LYS A 148 -8.33 10.47 6.02
CA LYS A 148 -7.31 9.55 5.47
C LYS A 148 -7.42 9.46 3.95
N LEU A 149 -6.29 9.29 3.29
CA LEU A 149 -6.19 9.11 1.85
C LEU A 149 -5.75 7.68 1.55
N ILE A 150 -6.53 6.94 0.77
CA ILE A 150 -6.15 5.61 0.29
C ILE A 150 -5.78 5.70 -1.17
N VAL A 151 -4.55 5.32 -1.51
CA VAL A 151 -4.00 5.39 -2.87
C VAL A 151 -3.36 4.06 -3.27
N SER A 152 -3.36 3.79 -4.57
CA SER A 152 -2.58 2.71 -5.18
C SER A 152 -1.54 3.30 -6.12
N PRO A 153 -0.38 2.65 -6.29
CA PRO A 153 0.54 3.00 -7.37
C PRO A 153 -0.14 2.98 -8.73
N ILE A 154 0.18 4.00 -9.53
CA ILE A 154 -0.36 4.27 -10.85
C ILE A 154 0.62 3.70 -11.90
N GLY A 155 0.12 2.74 -12.69
CA GLY A 155 0.91 2.05 -13.69
C GLY A 155 2.11 1.28 -13.10
N ALA A 156 3.01 0.83 -13.98
CA ALA A 156 4.22 0.10 -13.59
C ALA A 156 5.36 1.02 -13.09
N GLN A 157 5.18 2.35 -13.17
CA GLN A 157 6.21 3.32 -12.81
C GLN A 157 6.28 3.61 -11.31
N GLY A 158 5.23 3.24 -10.57
CA GLY A 158 5.20 3.33 -9.11
C GLY A 158 4.91 4.69 -8.51
N PHE A 159 4.39 5.62 -9.29
CA PHE A 159 3.88 6.89 -8.75
C PHE A 159 2.65 6.63 -7.89
N ILE A 160 2.66 7.09 -6.64
CA ILE A 160 1.44 7.13 -5.80
C ILE A 160 0.84 8.52 -5.69
N LEU A 161 1.66 9.55 -5.89
CA LEU A 161 1.26 10.96 -5.96
C LEU A 161 1.98 11.62 -7.14
N GLY A 162 1.27 12.51 -7.83
CA GLY A 162 1.78 13.19 -9.03
C GLY A 162 1.33 12.58 -10.36
N ARG A 163 1.76 13.21 -11.45
CA ARG A 163 1.63 12.75 -12.86
C ARG A 163 0.29 12.11 -13.27
N GLY A 164 -0.84 12.73 -12.92
CA GLY A 164 -2.16 12.32 -13.42
C GLY A 164 -3.32 12.55 -12.46
N ASN A 165 -3.05 12.67 -11.16
CA ASN A 165 -4.07 12.96 -10.14
C ASN A 165 -4.00 14.42 -9.69
N LEU A 166 -4.34 15.36 -10.59
CA LEU A 166 -4.29 16.80 -10.31
C LEU A 166 -5.18 17.22 -9.14
N GLN A 167 -6.16 16.41 -8.75
CA GLN A 167 -7.04 16.69 -7.61
C GLN A 167 -6.30 16.58 -6.27
N LEU A 168 -5.22 15.80 -6.19
CA LEU A 168 -4.38 15.64 -5.01
C LEU A 168 -3.22 16.65 -5.03
N SER A 169 -3.57 17.92 -4.98
CA SER A 169 -2.59 19.02 -4.97
C SER A 169 -1.73 19.03 -3.69
N PRO A 170 -0.58 19.74 -3.69
CA PRO A 170 0.22 19.92 -2.48
C PRO A 170 -0.59 20.46 -1.28
N GLU A 171 -1.55 21.36 -1.51
CA GLU A 171 -2.39 21.89 -0.43
C GLU A 171 -3.29 20.79 0.17
N VAL A 172 -3.91 19.97 -0.69
CA VAL A 172 -4.74 18.83 -0.27
C VAL A 172 -3.90 17.84 0.56
N ILE A 173 -2.72 17.47 0.07
CA ILE A 173 -1.83 16.53 0.76
C ILE A 173 -1.34 17.07 2.10
N ARG A 174 -0.97 18.36 2.17
CA ARG A 174 -0.55 18.99 3.44
C ARG A 174 -1.67 19.00 4.48
N ARG A 175 -2.92 19.23 4.08
CA ARG A 175 -4.09 19.20 4.98
C ARG A 175 -4.41 17.78 5.47
N ILE A 176 -4.25 16.78 4.62
CA ILE A 176 -4.42 15.37 5.00
C ILE A 176 -3.28 14.94 5.93
N GLY A 177 -2.04 15.33 5.62
CA GLY A 177 -0.84 14.90 6.33
C GLY A 177 -0.31 13.56 5.81
N ILE A 178 1.01 13.45 5.66
CA ILE A 178 1.67 12.26 5.08
C ILE A 178 1.35 10.99 5.86
N ASP A 179 1.27 11.08 7.18
CA ASP A 179 1.00 9.93 8.06
C ASP A 179 -0.44 9.38 7.93
N ASN A 180 -1.34 10.14 7.30
CA ASN A 180 -2.72 9.73 7.02
C ASN A 180 -2.91 9.18 5.60
N ILE A 181 -1.80 8.92 4.88
CA ILE A 181 -1.81 8.31 3.55
C ILE A 181 -1.58 6.81 3.70
N VAL A 182 -2.57 6.03 3.27
CA VAL A 182 -2.55 4.58 3.23
C VAL A 182 -2.30 4.14 1.79
N VAL A 183 -1.24 3.39 1.56
CA VAL A 183 -0.93 2.84 0.23
C VAL A 183 -1.40 1.39 0.17
N VAL A 184 -2.13 1.04 -0.89
CA VAL A 184 -2.60 -0.33 -1.18
C VAL A 184 -2.12 -0.78 -2.55
N ALA A 185 -1.69 -2.03 -2.71
CA ALA A 185 -1.31 -2.57 -4.00
C ALA A 185 -1.35 -4.09 -3.99
N THR A 186 -1.68 -4.72 -5.11
CA THR A 186 -1.50 -6.18 -5.24
C THR A 186 0.00 -6.53 -5.28
N PRO A 187 0.45 -7.68 -4.77
CA PRO A 187 1.84 -8.14 -4.87
C PRO A 187 2.34 -8.14 -6.32
N SER A 188 1.48 -8.51 -7.27
CA SER A 188 1.78 -8.45 -8.72
C SER A 188 2.16 -7.04 -9.18
N LYS A 189 1.46 -6.00 -8.72
CA LYS A 189 1.77 -4.61 -9.05
C LYS A 189 3.09 -4.13 -8.44
N LEU A 190 3.44 -4.63 -7.25
CA LEU A 190 4.70 -4.31 -6.59
C LEU A 190 5.91 -5.08 -7.12
N ARG A 191 5.70 -6.17 -7.87
CA ARG A 191 6.77 -7.07 -8.34
C ARG A 191 7.85 -6.37 -9.16
N HIS A 192 7.45 -5.42 -10.00
CA HIS A 192 8.34 -4.69 -10.90
C HIS A 192 8.65 -3.29 -10.38
N MET A 193 8.41 -3.05 -9.09
CA MET A 193 8.41 -1.72 -8.51
C MET A 193 9.13 -1.74 -7.17
N ASP A 194 10.42 -1.43 -7.24
CA ASP A 194 11.30 -1.39 -6.06
C ASP A 194 11.06 -0.14 -5.20
N VAL A 195 10.47 0.92 -5.78
CA VAL A 195 10.27 2.22 -5.14
C VAL A 195 8.86 2.79 -5.35
N LEU A 196 8.37 3.54 -4.37
CA LEU A 196 7.19 4.39 -4.50
C LEU A 196 7.63 5.79 -4.89
N ARG A 197 7.17 6.25 -6.05
CA ARG A 197 7.51 7.56 -6.58
C ARG A 197 6.53 8.63 -6.12
N ILE A 198 7.08 9.78 -5.75
CA ILE A 198 6.36 10.97 -5.33
C ILE A 198 6.80 12.13 -6.22
N ASP A 199 5.85 12.81 -6.85
CA ASP A 199 6.08 14.01 -7.66
C ASP A 199 4.93 14.99 -7.37
N THR A 200 4.99 15.67 -6.23
CA THR A 200 3.92 16.59 -5.83
C THR A 200 4.03 17.95 -6.53
N GLN A 201 5.12 18.20 -7.28
CA GLN A 201 5.49 19.51 -7.83
C GLN A 201 5.68 20.59 -6.74
N ASP A 202 5.83 20.18 -5.48
CA ASP A 202 6.18 21.04 -4.34
C ASP A 202 7.40 20.44 -3.65
N ARG A 203 8.54 21.11 -3.81
CA ARG A 203 9.83 20.64 -3.31
C ARG A 203 9.83 20.37 -1.80
N ALA A 204 9.18 21.22 -0.99
CA ALA A 204 9.19 21.04 0.45
C ALA A 204 8.31 19.85 0.87
N LEU A 205 7.25 19.57 0.11
CA LEU A 205 6.44 18.38 0.35
C LEU A 205 7.17 17.11 -0.11
N ASP A 206 7.82 17.14 -1.28
CA ASP A 206 8.64 16.05 -1.78
C ASP A 206 9.80 15.71 -0.82
N GLU A 207 10.48 16.73 -0.26
CA GLU A 207 11.50 16.56 0.77
C GLU A 207 10.91 15.89 2.04
N ALA A 208 9.72 16.31 2.49
CA ALA A 208 9.05 15.68 3.63
C ALA A 208 8.67 14.20 3.39
N PHE A 209 8.37 13.81 2.14
CA PHE A 209 8.19 12.40 1.77
C PHE A 209 9.52 11.64 1.78
N LEU A 210 10.61 12.24 1.29
CA LEU A 210 11.95 11.63 1.34
C LEU A 210 12.42 11.40 2.78
N GLU A 211 12.09 12.29 3.72
CA GLU A 211 12.41 12.13 5.14
C GLU A 211 11.77 10.87 5.75
N LYS A 212 10.62 10.42 5.22
CA LYS A 212 10.01 9.14 5.65
C LYS A 212 10.86 7.93 5.24
N ASN A 213 11.70 8.07 4.20
CA ASN A 213 12.58 7.07 3.58
C ASN A 213 11.84 5.86 2.97
N HIS A 214 10.84 5.33 3.66
CA HIS A 214 9.99 4.22 3.22
C HIS A 214 8.53 4.46 3.59
N LEU A 215 7.62 3.85 2.83
CA LEU A 215 6.19 3.79 3.15
C LEU A 215 5.71 2.34 3.20
N ARG A 216 4.73 2.10 4.08
CA ARG A 216 4.02 0.82 4.17
C ARG A 216 2.98 0.74 3.07
N VAL A 217 2.87 -0.43 2.46
CA VAL A 217 1.91 -0.80 1.42
C VAL A 217 1.16 -2.04 1.88
N ILE A 218 -0.16 -1.94 1.97
CA ILE A 218 -1.02 -3.10 2.25
C ILE A 218 -1.14 -3.92 0.97
N ILE A 219 -0.83 -5.22 1.05
CA ILE A 219 -0.76 -6.12 -0.10
C ILE A 219 -1.67 -7.35 -0.01
N GLY A 220 -2.41 -7.49 1.07
CA GLY A 220 -3.31 -8.59 1.36
C GLY A 220 -3.85 -8.47 2.78
N TYR A 221 -4.58 -9.48 3.25
CA TYR A 221 -5.17 -9.47 4.59
C TYR A 221 -4.05 -9.55 5.64
N HIS A 222 -3.97 -8.55 6.52
CA HIS A 222 -2.87 -8.36 7.48
C HIS A 222 -1.45 -8.45 6.90
N THR A 223 -1.30 -8.26 5.59
CA THR A 223 -0.02 -8.41 4.90
C THR A 223 0.45 -7.06 4.37
N ILE A 224 1.67 -6.68 4.76
CA ILE A 224 2.25 -5.37 4.44
C ILE A 224 3.62 -5.60 3.82
N ALA A 225 3.90 -4.83 2.77
CA ALA A 225 5.24 -4.58 2.26
C ALA A 225 5.66 -3.15 2.60
N VAL A 226 6.94 -2.89 2.62
CA VAL A 226 7.55 -1.57 2.72
C VAL A 226 8.27 -1.30 1.41
N ARG A 227 8.14 -0.07 0.93
CA ARG A 227 8.80 0.37 -0.29
C ARG A 227 9.50 1.69 -0.04
N LYS A 228 10.72 1.77 -0.56
CA LYS A 228 11.52 3.00 -0.47
C LYS A 228 10.81 4.11 -1.22
N VAL A 229 10.85 5.32 -0.66
CA VAL A 229 10.33 6.52 -1.31
C VAL A 229 11.40 7.09 -2.22
N GLU A 230 11.01 7.45 -3.44
CA GLU A 230 11.85 8.12 -4.41
C GLU A 230 11.12 9.37 -4.93
N VAL A 231 11.82 10.50 -4.96
CA VAL A 231 11.37 11.70 -5.66
C VAL A 231 12.21 11.82 -6.93
N PRO A 232 11.61 11.80 -8.13
CA PRO A 232 12.35 11.99 -9.36
C PRO A 232 13.04 13.35 -9.36
N THR A 233 14.34 13.38 -9.61
CA THR A 233 15.06 14.65 -9.76
C THR A 233 14.56 15.38 -11.01
N HIS A 234 13.98 16.56 -10.86
CA HIS A 234 13.78 17.47 -11.98
C HIS A 234 15.16 17.95 -12.44
N LEU A 235 15.66 17.41 -13.55
CA LEU A 235 16.83 17.93 -14.27
C LEU A 235 16.45 19.20 -15.04
#